data_AF-A0A2V8GQD0-F1
#
_entry.id   AF-A0A2V8GQD0-F1
#
_cell.length_a   1.000
_cell.length_b   1.000
_cell.length_c   1.000
_cell.angle_alpha   90.00
_cell.angle_beta   90.00
_cell.angle_gamma   90.00
#
_symmetry.space_group_name_H-M   'P 1'
#
loop_
_entity.id
_entity.type
_entity.pdbx_description
1 polymer ?
#
loop_
_entity_poly.entity_id
_entity_poly.type
_entity_poly.pdbx_seq_one_letter_code
_entity_poly.pdbx_strand_id
1 'polypeptide(L)'
;MRDSLLRSFVVVATLAAFACGGGTSNQQQPQASNTSAPAAKRGNVSMNKADYPVFPNADAGADPSVSAEQGGKGFKGDGWQTNTEYELIGDPRAVRGGTYREYQPDFPNTLRLYGPEANTQLNLMIGNMLYEALLSLHPNTLDYMPALATHWQISPDKMTFRYRIDPNARWSDGEPVIADDVVATWSLMMDKGLQDPTQALVYAKFEKPVAESKYIVRVKAKDLNWRNFLYFSASMPIFPAHVLKHVD
;
A
#
# COMPACT_ATOMS: atom_id res chain seq x y z
N MET A 1 -16.23 29.70 -75.89
CA MET A 1 -16.93 30.58 -74.92
C MET A 1 -16.28 30.28 -73.57
N ARG A 2 -15.23 31.01 -73.14
CA ARG A 2 -15.26 32.24 -72.28
C ARG A 2 -16.16 32.03 -71.05
N ASP A 3 -15.75 32.17 -69.78
CA ASP A 3 -14.61 32.80 -69.09
C ASP A 3 -14.48 32.11 -67.69
N SER A 4 -13.27 31.73 -67.23
CA SER A 4 -12.46 32.35 -66.15
C SER A 4 -13.20 32.72 -64.84
N LEU A 5 -12.73 32.19 -63.68
CA LEU A 5 -12.08 32.97 -62.62
C LEU A 5 -11.56 32.11 -61.45
N LEU A 6 -10.28 32.33 -61.13
CA LEU A 6 -9.50 31.83 -59.99
C LEU A 6 -10.05 32.30 -58.62
N ARG A 7 -9.72 31.54 -57.56
CA ARG A 7 -9.29 32.03 -56.22
C ARG A 7 -8.78 30.82 -55.41
N SER A 8 -7.48 30.57 -55.39
CA SER A 8 -6.49 31.01 -54.38
C SER A 8 -6.55 30.22 -53.07
N PHE A 9 -5.58 29.31 -52.96
CA PHE A 9 -5.11 28.67 -51.72
C PHE A 9 -4.72 29.72 -50.67
N VAL A 10 -5.12 29.51 -49.41
CA VAL A 10 -4.49 30.13 -48.25
C VAL A 10 -4.14 29.03 -47.25
N VAL A 11 -2.84 28.76 -47.15
CA VAL A 11 -2.22 27.99 -46.08
C VAL A 11 -2.16 28.89 -44.85
N VAL A 12 -2.82 28.50 -43.76
CA VAL A 12 -2.68 29.18 -42.47
C VAL A 12 -1.63 28.44 -41.66
N ALA A 13 -0.40 28.97 -41.66
CA ALA A 13 0.64 28.63 -40.72
C ALA A 13 0.42 29.42 -39.43
N THR A 14 0.10 28.76 -38.33
CA THR A 14 0.02 29.39 -37.00
C THR A 14 1.36 29.23 -36.28
N LEU A 15 2.15 30.30 -36.26
CA LEU A 15 3.27 30.49 -35.34
C LEU A 15 2.70 30.75 -33.93
N ALA A 16 2.99 29.87 -32.97
CA ALA A 16 2.81 30.19 -31.56
C ALA A 16 4.07 30.88 -31.03
N ALA A 17 4.01 32.22 -30.90
CA ALA A 17 5.02 32.99 -30.19
C ALA A 17 4.69 32.98 -28.70
N PHE A 18 5.58 32.40 -27.87
CA PHE A 18 5.57 32.63 -26.43
C PHE A 18 6.03 34.06 -26.15
N ALA A 19 5.09 34.92 -25.77
CA ALA A 19 5.38 36.25 -25.23
C ALA A 19 5.02 36.28 -23.74
N CYS A 20 6.04 36.35 -22.89
CA CYS A 20 5.89 36.79 -21.51
C CYS A 20 5.59 38.29 -21.51
N GLY A 21 4.39 38.70 -21.10
CA GLY A 21 4.00 40.10 -21.01
C GLY A 21 2.88 40.28 -20.00
N GLY A 22 3.22 40.92 -18.88
CA GLY A 22 2.30 41.25 -17.79
C GLY A 22 1.26 42.30 -18.17
N GLY A 23 0.13 42.27 -17.45
CA GLY A 23 -0.94 43.25 -17.57
C GLY A 23 -2.10 42.91 -16.65
N THR A 24 -2.21 43.67 -15.56
CA THR A 24 -3.12 43.59 -14.42
C THR A 24 -4.61 43.52 -14.76
N SER A 25 -5.32 42.53 -14.21
CA SER A 25 -6.76 42.60 -13.98
C SER A 25 -7.07 42.35 -12.51
N ASN A 26 -7.83 43.30 -11.95
CA ASN A 26 -8.13 43.42 -10.53
C ASN A 26 -9.28 42.45 -10.19
N GLN A 27 -8.95 41.21 -9.84
CA GLN A 27 -9.85 40.36 -9.06
C GLN A 27 -9.20 40.13 -7.71
N GLN A 28 -9.85 40.62 -6.65
CA GLN A 28 -9.49 40.33 -5.27
C GLN A 28 -9.61 38.83 -5.02
N GLN A 29 -8.53 38.10 -5.25
CA GLN A 29 -8.28 36.84 -4.58
C GLN A 29 -8.24 37.12 -3.07
N PRO A 30 -8.93 36.34 -2.22
CA PRO A 30 -8.68 36.38 -0.80
C PRO A 30 -7.19 36.16 -0.59
N GLN A 31 -6.50 37.12 0.03
CA GLN A 31 -5.12 36.95 0.44
C GLN A 31 -5.04 35.70 1.31
N ALA A 32 -4.55 34.60 0.75
CA ALA A 32 -4.08 33.50 1.56
C ALA A 32 -3.00 34.10 2.45
N SER A 33 -3.26 34.13 3.76
CA SER A 33 -2.27 34.49 4.75
C SER A 33 -1.09 33.54 4.56
N ASN A 34 -0.02 34.01 3.91
CA ASN A 34 1.29 33.37 3.90
C ASN A 34 1.92 33.50 5.29
N THR A 35 1.26 32.95 6.30
CA THR A 35 1.98 32.47 7.47
C THR A 35 2.55 31.13 7.06
N SER A 36 3.76 31.16 6.48
CA SER A 36 4.59 29.96 6.52
C SER A 36 4.60 29.48 7.96
N ALA A 37 4.25 28.22 8.18
CA ALA A 37 4.40 27.62 9.49
C ALA A 37 5.84 27.92 9.95
N PRO A 38 6.05 28.41 11.19
CA PRO A 38 7.40 28.69 11.67
C PRO A 38 8.24 27.45 11.44
N ALA A 39 9.42 27.61 10.83
CA ALA A 39 10.34 26.51 10.59
C ALA A 39 10.56 25.81 11.94
N ALA A 40 9.94 24.65 12.11
CA ALA A 40 10.04 23.91 13.35
C ALA A 40 11.53 23.70 13.61
N LYS A 41 12.00 24.03 14.83
CA LYS A 41 13.40 23.79 15.21
C LYS A 41 13.68 22.31 14.99
N ARG A 42 14.42 22.00 13.92
CA ARG A 42 14.87 20.64 13.62
C ARG A 42 15.82 20.27 14.75
N GLY A 43 15.32 19.55 15.75
CA GLY A 43 16.16 19.06 16.83
C GLY A 43 17.30 18.21 16.30
N ASN A 44 18.38 18.09 17.05
CA ASN A 44 19.40 17.08 16.77
C ASN A 44 18.78 15.71 17.04
N VAL A 45 18.34 15.03 15.98
CA VAL A 45 17.89 13.63 16.01
C VAL A 45 19.01 12.74 15.49
N SER A 46 19.02 11.47 15.90
CA SER A 46 19.96 10.51 15.36
C SER A 46 19.62 10.17 13.91
N MET A 47 20.66 10.02 13.08
CA MET A 47 20.54 9.46 11.72
C MET A 47 20.87 7.97 11.68
N ASN A 48 21.25 7.37 12.81
CA ASN A 48 21.54 5.95 12.90
C ASN A 48 20.23 5.15 12.97
N LYS A 49 20.03 4.22 12.03
CA LYS A 49 18.83 3.35 11.98
C LYS A 49 18.63 2.56 13.27
N ALA A 50 19.72 2.14 13.93
CA ALA A 50 19.65 1.33 15.15
C ALA A 50 18.93 2.04 16.31
N ASP A 51 18.84 3.37 16.28
CA ASP A 51 18.13 4.15 17.30
C ASP A 51 16.60 4.16 17.09
N TYR A 52 16.12 3.58 15.98
CA TYR A 52 14.71 3.46 15.63
C TYR A 52 14.32 1.97 15.49
N PRO A 53 14.07 1.29 16.62
CA PRO A 53 13.67 -0.11 16.61
C PRO A 53 12.31 -0.28 15.92
N VAL A 54 12.20 -1.29 15.05
CA VAL A 54 10.96 -1.57 14.31
C VAL A 54 9.89 -2.17 15.25
N PHE A 55 10.31 -3.01 16.21
CA PHE A 55 9.43 -3.69 17.16
C PHE A 55 9.88 -3.47 18.62
N PRO A 56 9.73 -2.26 19.19
CA PRO A 56 10.23 -1.96 20.53
C PRO A 56 9.58 -2.80 21.64
N ASN A 57 8.32 -3.22 21.46
CA ASN A 57 7.58 -4.10 22.37
C ASN A 57 7.01 -5.28 21.58
N ALA A 58 7.89 -6.09 21.00
CA ALA A 58 7.47 -7.28 20.27
C ALA A 58 6.48 -8.12 21.11
N ASP A 59 5.38 -8.50 20.50
CA ASP A 59 4.36 -9.41 21.05
C ASP A 59 3.56 -8.90 22.25
N ALA A 60 3.60 -7.60 22.59
CA ALA A 60 2.82 -7.04 23.69
C ALA A 60 1.31 -7.28 23.55
N GLY A 61 0.81 -7.26 22.31
CA GLY A 61 -0.57 -7.52 21.94
C GLY A 61 -0.89 -8.98 21.65
N ALA A 62 0.03 -9.91 21.90
CA ALA A 62 -0.17 -11.33 21.66
C ALA A 62 -1.23 -11.93 22.59
N ASP A 63 -2.10 -12.75 21.99
CA ASP A 63 -3.08 -13.54 22.71
C ASP A 63 -2.38 -14.54 23.64
N PRO A 64 -2.64 -14.51 24.96
CA PRO A 64 -1.99 -15.42 25.92
C PRO A 64 -2.25 -16.91 25.66
N SER A 65 -3.30 -17.25 24.91
CA SER A 65 -3.62 -18.64 24.57
C SER A 65 -2.77 -19.20 23.43
N VAL A 66 -2.06 -18.35 22.68
CA VAL A 66 -1.26 -18.76 21.52
C VAL A 66 0.19 -18.97 21.96
N SER A 67 0.72 -20.17 21.75
CA SER A 67 2.09 -20.51 22.14
C SER A 67 3.14 -19.76 21.32
N ALA A 68 4.38 -19.71 21.81
CA ALA A 68 5.49 -19.12 21.07
C ALA A 68 5.68 -19.78 19.70
N GLU A 69 5.60 -21.11 19.60
CA GLU A 69 5.75 -21.88 18.36
C GLU A 69 4.64 -21.58 17.35
N GLN A 70 3.46 -21.22 17.84
CA GLN A 70 2.31 -20.79 17.06
C GLN A 70 2.36 -19.28 16.72
N GLY A 71 3.50 -18.62 16.93
CA GLY A 71 3.69 -17.21 16.62
C GLY A 71 3.21 -16.26 17.72
N GLY A 72 2.79 -16.76 18.87
CA GLY A 72 2.43 -15.97 20.04
C GLY A 72 3.63 -15.36 20.76
N LYS A 73 3.44 -15.02 22.04
CA LYS A 73 4.45 -14.32 22.84
C LYS A 73 5.73 -15.15 23.01
N GLY A 74 6.88 -14.54 22.70
CA GLY A 74 8.19 -15.18 22.88
C GLY A 74 8.64 -16.02 21.68
N PHE A 75 7.96 -15.87 20.54
CA PHE A 75 8.39 -16.45 19.27
C PHE A 75 9.85 -16.07 18.97
N LYS A 76 10.69 -17.08 18.67
CA LYS A 76 12.13 -16.90 18.49
C LYS A 76 12.56 -16.61 17.06
N GLY A 77 11.74 -16.97 16.07
CA GLY A 77 12.09 -16.79 14.66
C GLY A 77 13.15 -17.75 14.13
N ASP A 78 13.42 -18.87 14.82
CA ASP A 78 14.41 -19.85 14.36
C ASP A 78 14.03 -20.43 13.00
N GLY A 79 14.89 -20.21 11.99
CA GLY A 79 14.62 -20.59 10.60
C GLY A 79 13.68 -19.65 9.85
N TRP A 80 13.32 -18.49 10.42
CA TRP A 80 12.55 -17.44 9.77
C TRP A 80 13.45 -16.28 9.35
N GLN A 81 13.00 -15.51 8.36
CA GLN A 81 13.62 -14.28 7.91
C GLN A 81 12.88 -13.09 8.52
N THR A 82 13.62 -12.04 8.82
CA THR A 82 13.10 -10.70 9.15
C THR A 82 14.14 -9.66 8.72
N ASN A 83 13.72 -8.41 8.55
CA ASN A 83 14.62 -7.32 8.19
C ASN A 83 14.27 -6.07 9.01
N THR A 84 15.03 -5.80 10.06
CA THR A 84 14.86 -4.62 10.93
C THR A 84 15.93 -3.54 10.71
N GLU A 85 16.91 -3.82 9.85
CA GLU A 85 18.13 -3.02 9.66
C GLU A 85 18.15 -2.23 8.35
N TYR A 86 17.00 -2.14 7.66
CA TYR A 86 16.86 -1.35 6.43
C TYR A 86 17.07 0.14 6.66
N GLU A 87 17.53 0.85 5.63
CA GLU A 87 17.78 2.29 5.68
C GLU A 87 16.51 3.10 6.02
N LEU A 88 16.69 4.27 6.62
CA LEU A 88 15.56 5.15 6.95
C LEU A 88 14.90 5.67 5.66
N ILE A 89 13.62 5.35 5.49
CA ILE A 89 12.80 5.81 4.36
C ILE A 89 12.41 7.29 4.51
N GLY A 90 12.20 7.74 5.75
CA GLY A 90 11.79 9.10 6.08
C GLY A 90 12.88 9.88 6.80
N ASP A 91 12.79 11.22 6.75
CA ASP A 91 13.66 12.09 7.54
C ASP A 91 13.26 12.01 9.02
N PRO A 92 14.14 11.54 9.93
CA PRO A 92 13.82 11.45 11.36
C PRO A 92 13.53 12.81 12.01
N ARG A 93 13.81 13.93 11.34
CA ARG A 93 13.48 15.29 11.78
C ARG A 93 12.05 15.69 11.41
N ALA A 94 11.27 14.82 10.76
CA ALA A 94 9.90 15.10 10.40
C ALA A 94 9.07 15.46 11.65
N VAL A 95 8.42 16.63 11.59
CA VAL A 95 7.59 17.14 12.68
C VAL A 95 6.15 16.72 12.45
N ARG A 96 5.52 16.13 13.47
CA ARG A 96 4.13 15.70 13.43
C ARG A 96 3.18 16.90 13.43
N GLY A 97 2.10 16.82 12.66
CA GLY A 97 1.00 17.79 12.64
C GLY A 97 0.82 18.49 11.28
N GLY A 98 -0.20 19.35 11.22
CA GLY A 98 -0.59 20.07 10.02
C GLY A 98 -1.72 19.38 9.23
N THR A 99 -2.07 19.98 8.09
CA THR A 99 -3.08 19.44 7.16
C THR A 99 -2.49 19.44 5.76
N TYR A 100 -2.44 18.27 5.15
CA TYR A 100 -2.15 18.13 3.72
C TYR A 100 -3.43 18.37 2.93
N ARG A 101 -3.41 19.32 1.98
CA ARG A 101 -4.53 19.62 1.10
C ARG A 101 -4.08 19.43 -0.34
N GLU A 102 -4.82 18.61 -1.07
CA GLU A 102 -4.57 18.31 -2.47
C GLU A 102 -5.86 18.51 -3.28
N TYR A 103 -5.71 18.90 -4.54
CA TYR A 103 -6.81 19.01 -5.49
C TYR A 103 -6.95 17.69 -6.25
N GLN A 104 -8.15 17.12 -6.28
CA GLN A 104 -8.47 15.93 -7.08
C GLN A 104 -9.37 16.35 -8.26
N PRO A 105 -9.05 15.93 -9.50
CA PRO A 105 -9.81 16.34 -10.67
C PRO A 105 -11.21 15.68 -10.75
N ASP A 106 -11.38 14.51 -10.14
CA ASP A 106 -12.60 13.72 -10.12
C ASP A 106 -12.85 13.11 -8.74
N PHE A 107 -14.12 12.88 -8.42
CA PHE A 107 -14.54 12.15 -7.22
C PHE A 107 -14.88 10.72 -7.63
N PRO A 108 -14.44 9.70 -6.87
CA PRO A 108 -14.63 8.33 -7.28
C PRO A 108 -16.08 7.90 -7.14
N ASN A 109 -16.55 7.09 -8.09
CA ASN A 109 -17.91 6.53 -8.08
C ASN A 109 -18.13 5.53 -6.93
N THR A 110 -17.05 4.98 -6.38
CA THR A 110 -17.06 4.04 -5.25
C THR A 110 -15.79 4.20 -4.44
N LEU A 111 -15.81 3.86 -3.15
CA LEU A 111 -14.61 3.80 -2.30
C LEU A 111 -14.07 2.37 -2.14
N ARG A 112 -14.64 1.40 -2.87
CA ARG A 112 -14.13 0.04 -2.93
C ARG A 112 -12.77 0.03 -3.61
N LEU A 113 -11.84 -0.78 -3.12
CA LEU A 113 -10.52 -0.91 -3.73
C LEU A 113 -10.49 -1.86 -4.94
N TYR A 114 -11.52 -2.69 -5.07
CA TYR A 114 -11.60 -3.71 -6.10
C TYR A 114 -13.01 -3.79 -6.68
N GLY A 115 -13.09 -4.31 -7.90
CA GLY A 115 -14.35 -4.47 -8.64
C GLY A 115 -14.71 -3.25 -9.51
N PRO A 116 -15.97 -3.17 -9.96
CA PRO A 116 -16.40 -2.14 -10.90
C PRO A 116 -16.20 -0.74 -10.36
N GLU A 117 -15.66 0.15 -11.21
CA GLU A 117 -15.41 1.57 -10.92
C GLU A 117 -14.35 1.84 -9.82
N ALA A 118 -13.61 0.83 -9.37
CA ALA A 118 -12.63 0.97 -8.30
C ALA A 118 -11.26 1.52 -8.76
N ASN A 119 -11.00 1.57 -10.07
CA ASN A 119 -9.69 1.83 -10.66
C ASN A 119 -9.36 3.32 -10.86
N THR A 120 -9.89 4.20 -10.01
CA THR A 120 -9.59 5.63 -10.04
C THR A 120 -8.27 5.94 -9.31
N GLN A 121 -7.63 7.06 -9.65
CA GLN A 121 -6.41 7.50 -8.96
C GLN A 121 -6.65 7.74 -7.47
N LEU A 122 -7.79 8.33 -7.12
CA LEU A 122 -8.13 8.62 -5.73
C LEU A 122 -8.33 7.32 -4.92
N ASN A 123 -8.93 6.28 -5.49
CA ASN A 123 -9.07 4.99 -4.81
C ASN A 123 -7.73 4.33 -4.53
N LEU A 124 -6.80 4.36 -5.50
CA LEU A 124 -5.45 3.83 -5.30
C LEU A 124 -4.70 4.57 -4.18
N MET A 125 -4.83 5.90 -4.16
CA MET A 125 -4.22 6.73 -3.11
C MET A 125 -4.80 6.42 -1.73
N ILE A 126 -6.14 6.41 -1.61
CA ILE A 126 -6.82 6.09 -0.34
C ILE A 126 -6.49 4.66 0.10
N GLY A 127 -6.47 3.70 -0.84
CA GLY A 127 -6.18 2.30 -0.53
C GLY A 127 -4.81 2.11 0.13
N ASN A 128 -3.78 2.73 -0.43
CA ASN A 128 -2.42 2.68 0.13
C ASN A 128 -2.26 3.38 1.49
N MET A 129 -3.21 4.25 1.87
CA MET A 129 -3.22 4.91 3.18
C MET A 129 -4.01 4.12 4.24
N LEU A 130 -4.90 3.22 3.81
CA LEU A 130 -5.83 2.50 4.69
C LEU A 130 -5.45 1.04 4.90
N TYR A 131 -4.88 0.38 3.90
CA TYR A 131 -4.61 -1.05 3.94
C TYR A 131 -3.14 -1.33 3.66
N GLU A 132 -2.64 -2.34 4.36
CA GLU A 132 -1.24 -2.77 4.29
C GLU A 132 -1.16 -4.21 3.76
N ALA A 133 -0.04 -4.55 3.13
CA ALA A 133 0.30 -5.91 2.76
C ALA A 133 1.04 -6.62 3.90
N LEU A 134 1.36 -7.91 3.72
CA LEU A 134 2.11 -8.68 4.73
C LEU A 134 3.54 -8.16 4.90
N LEU A 135 4.21 -7.86 3.80
CA LEU A 135 5.54 -7.27 3.75
C LEU A 135 5.48 -5.99 2.91
N SER A 136 6.49 -5.14 3.07
CA SER A 136 6.72 -3.99 2.20
C SER A 136 8.06 -4.13 1.49
N LEU A 137 8.30 -3.28 0.48
CA LEU A 137 9.59 -3.16 -0.19
C LEU A 137 10.23 -1.83 0.16
N HIS A 138 11.52 -1.86 0.49
CA HIS A 138 12.28 -0.63 0.62
C HIS A 138 12.30 0.10 -0.73
N PRO A 139 11.94 1.39 -0.81
CA PRO A 139 11.74 2.07 -2.09
C PRO A 139 13.01 2.20 -2.94
N ASN A 140 14.18 2.15 -2.32
CA ASN A 140 15.46 2.28 -3.03
C ASN A 140 16.16 0.93 -3.28
N THR A 141 16.15 0.03 -2.29
CA THR A 141 16.91 -1.23 -2.36
C THR A 141 16.06 -2.40 -2.84
N LEU A 142 14.73 -2.27 -2.78
CA LEU A 142 13.76 -3.34 -3.05
C LEU A 142 13.92 -4.55 -2.13
N ASP A 143 14.56 -4.38 -0.97
CA ASP A 143 14.59 -5.40 0.06
C ASP A 143 13.22 -5.52 0.72
N TYR A 144 12.83 -6.75 1.04
CA TYR A 144 11.62 -6.99 1.81
C TYR A 144 11.80 -6.49 3.24
N MET A 145 10.80 -5.78 3.73
CA MET A 145 10.71 -5.27 5.09
C MET A 145 9.41 -5.76 5.73
N PRO A 146 9.38 -5.91 7.05
CA PRO A 146 8.14 -6.16 7.76
C PRO A 146 7.08 -5.07 7.51
N ALA A 147 5.82 -5.49 7.44
CA ALA A 147 4.64 -4.64 7.50
C ALA A 147 3.65 -5.31 8.48
N LEU A 148 2.52 -5.86 8.01
CA LEU A 148 1.62 -6.64 8.87
C LEU A 148 2.27 -7.94 9.38
N ALA A 149 3.25 -8.49 8.67
CA ALA A 149 4.02 -9.65 9.10
C ALA A 149 5.42 -9.23 9.57
N THR A 150 5.82 -9.76 10.73
CA THR A 150 7.14 -9.51 11.34
C THR A 150 8.22 -10.44 10.79
N HIS A 151 7.83 -11.65 10.39
CA HIS A 151 8.73 -12.69 9.93
C HIS A 151 8.12 -13.48 8.77
N TRP A 152 8.96 -14.03 7.92
CA TRP A 152 8.53 -14.91 6.84
C TRP A 152 9.49 -16.09 6.60
N GLN A 153 8.99 -17.15 5.98
CA GLN A 153 9.77 -18.27 5.48
C GLN A 153 9.48 -18.49 4.01
N ILE A 154 10.50 -18.91 3.27
CA ILE A 154 10.38 -19.39 1.91
C ILE A 154 10.94 -20.81 1.89
N SER A 155 10.12 -21.78 1.51
CA SER A 155 10.54 -23.18 1.41
C SER A 155 11.69 -23.37 0.42
N PRO A 156 12.47 -24.46 0.53
CA PRO A 156 13.58 -24.73 -0.39
C PRO A 156 13.17 -24.77 -1.87
N ASP A 157 11.98 -25.32 -2.16
CA ASP A 157 11.40 -25.38 -3.52
C ASP A 157 10.85 -24.03 -4.03
N LYS A 158 10.86 -22.98 -3.18
CA LYS A 158 10.36 -21.63 -3.47
C LYS A 158 8.86 -21.56 -3.80
N MET A 159 8.10 -22.59 -3.42
CA MET A 159 6.67 -22.70 -3.69
C MET A 159 5.80 -22.38 -2.49
N THR A 160 6.32 -22.54 -1.27
CA THR A 160 5.56 -22.35 -0.03
C THR A 160 6.15 -21.20 0.76
N PHE A 161 5.26 -20.29 1.17
CA PHE A 161 5.60 -19.15 2.00
C PHE A 161 4.84 -19.26 3.31
N ARG A 162 5.50 -18.90 4.42
CA ARG A 162 4.83 -18.74 5.71
C ARG A 162 5.09 -17.34 6.21
N TYR A 163 4.11 -16.75 6.89
CA TYR A 163 4.22 -15.42 7.46
C TYR A 163 3.76 -15.47 8.90
N ARG A 164 4.49 -14.78 9.77
CA ARG A 164 4.07 -14.50 11.14
C ARG A 164 3.57 -13.07 11.21
N ILE A 165 2.26 -12.91 11.41
CA ILE A 165 1.59 -11.63 11.61
C ILE A 165 2.05 -11.01 12.93
N ASP A 166 2.24 -9.69 12.95
CA ASP A 166 2.57 -8.94 14.16
C ASP A 166 1.42 -9.07 15.17
N PRO A 167 1.64 -9.67 16.36
CA PRO A 167 0.61 -9.75 17.38
C PRO A 167 0.16 -8.38 17.91
N ASN A 168 0.90 -7.31 17.65
CA ASN A 168 0.53 -5.93 17.97
C ASN A 168 -0.35 -5.27 16.90
N ALA A 169 -0.44 -5.81 15.68
CA ALA A 169 -1.19 -5.18 14.59
C ALA A 169 -2.69 -5.12 14.93
N ARG A 170 -3.30 -3.96 14.69
CA ARG A 170 -4.72 -3.69 14.95
C ARG A 170 -5.36 -3.01 13.76
N TRP A 171 -6.60 -3.39 13.49
CA TRP A 171 -7.50 -2.63 12.65
C TRP A 171 -7.86 -1.30 13.34
N SER A 172 -8.38 -0.35 12.57
CA SER A 172 -8.75 0.98 13.08
C SER A 172 -9.89 0.97 14.11
N ASP A 173 -10.66 -0.12 14.18
CA ASP A 173 -11.67 -0.39 15.20
C ASP A 173 -11.10 -1.04 16.47
N GLY A 174 -9.81 -1.38 16.48
CA GLY A 174 -9.11 -2.00 17.61
C GLY A 174 -9.10 -3.54 17.60
N GLU A 175 -9.74 -4.20 16.62
CA GLU A 175 -9.66 -5.66 16.49
C GLU A 175 -8.25 -6.10 16.05
N PRO A 176 -7.77 -7.28 16.48
CA PRO A 176 -6.46 -7.79 16.10
C PRO A 176 -6.44 -8.19 14.62
N VAL A 177 -5.34 -7.88 13.94
CA VAL A 177 -5.04 -8.47 12.62
C VAL A 177 -4.56 -9.91 12.85
N ILE A 178 -5.17 -10.87 12.15
CA ILE A 178 -4.92 -12.30 12.35
C ILE A 178 -4.79 -13.07 11.02
N ALA A 179 -4.33 -14.32 11.09
CA ALA A 179 -4.10 -15.16 9.91
C ALA A 179 -5.37 -15.36 9.07
N ASP A 180 -6.54 -15.39 9.72
CA ASP A 180 -7.83 -15.51 9.04
C ASP A 180 -8.16 -14.31 8.14
N ASP A 181 -7.63 -13.11 8.44
CA ASP A 181 -7.78 -11.93 7.57
C ASP A 181 -7.12 -12.15 6.20
N VAL A 182 -5.96 -12.81 6.20
CA VAL A 182 -5.24 -13.18 4.97
C VAL A 182 -6.02 -14.22 4.17
N VAL A 183 -6.58 -15.23 4.85
CA VAL A 183 -7.39 -16.27 4.23
C VAL A 183 -8.66 -15.67 3.62
N ALA A 184 -9.36 -14.81 4.37
CA ALA A 184 -10.57 -14.13 3.92
C ALA A 184 -10.28 -13.19 2.73
N THR A 185 -9.19 -12.43 2.80
CA THR A 185 -8.73 -11.57 1.72
C THR A 185 -8.48 -12.37 0.44
N TRP A 186 -7.76 -13.48 0.51
CA TRP A 186 -7.55 -14.32 -0.68
C TRP A 186 -8.87 -14.87 -1.22
N SER A 187 -9.79 -15.28 -0.35
CA SER A 187 -11.13 -15.73 -0.77
C SER A 187 -11.92 -14.61 -1.47
N LEU A 188 -11.84 -13.37 -1.00
CA LEU A 188 -12.44 -12.21 -1.67
C LEU A 188 -11.86 -12.01 -3.06
N MET A 189 -10.53 -12.09 -3.23
CA MET A 189 -9.88 -11.98 -4.54
C MET A 189 -10.28 -13.08 -5.53
N MET A 190 -10.76 -14.23 -5.02
CA MET A 190 -11.27 -15.34 -5.81
C MET A 190 -12.77 -15.31 -6.04
N ASP A 191 -13.47 -14.38 -5.39
CA ASP A 191 -14.92 -14.26 -5.52
C ASP A 191 -15.29 -13.72 -6.90
N LYS A 192 -16.20 -14.43 -7.58
CA LYS A 192 -16.75 -13.98 -8.87
C LYS A 192 -17.64 -12.75 -8.70
N GLY A 193 -18.26 -12.58 -7.54
CA GLY A 193 -19.05 -11.41 -7.17
C GLY A 193 -18.22 -10.13 -7.06
N LEU A 194 -16.91 -10.24 -6.82
CA LEU A 194 -16.01 -9.08 -6.84
C LEU A 194 -15.94 -8.43 -8.23
N GLN A 195 -16.22 -9.19 -9.29
CA GLN A 195 -16.18 -8.74 -10.69
C GLN A 195 -14.83 -8.10 -11.09
N ASP A 196 -13.73 -8.59 -10.50
CA ASP A 196 -12.36 -8.16 -10.83
C ASP A 196 -11.53 -9.35 -11.35
N PRO A 197 -11.60 -9.64 -12.67
CA PRO A 197 -10.91 -10.79 -13.25
C PRO A 197 -9.38 -10.69 -13.15
N THR A 198 -8.83 -9.47 -12.99
CA THR A 198 -7.39 -9.29 -12.83
C THR A 198 -6.92 -9.82 -11.49
N GLN A 199 -7.63 -9.51 -10.39
CA GLN A 199 -7.30 -10.10 -9.08
C GLN A 199 -7.43 -11.62 -9.13
N ALA A 200 -8.51 -12.11 -9.76
CA ALA A 200 -8.71 -13.54 -9.88
C ALA A 200 -7.56 -14.24 -10.61
N LEU A 201 -7.07 -13.66 -11.72
CA LEU A 201 -5.93 -14.19 -12.47
C LEU A 201 -4.63 -14.19 -11.65
N VAL A 202 -4.37 -13.13 -10.88
CA VAL A 202 -3.15 -13.00 -10.08
C VAL A 202 -3.12 -14.03 -8.95
N TYR A 203 -4.21 -14.14 -8.19
CA TYR A 203 -4.24 -14.97 -6.98
C TYR A 203 -4.68 -16.41 -7.19
N ALA A 204 -5.25 -16.76 -8.36
CA ALA A 204 -5.52 -18.15 -8.74
C ALA A 204 -4.25 -19.00 -8.88
N LYS A 205 -3.07 -18.37 -8.95
CA LYS A 205 -1.76 -19.03 -8.94
C LYS A 205 -1.42 -19.66 -7.59
N PHE A 206 -2.20 -19.40 -6.56
CA PHE A 206 -2.01 -19.95 -5.22
C PHE A 206 -3.13 -20.93 -4.88
N GLU A 207 -2.80 -21.94 -4.07
CA GLU A 207 -3.79 -22.67 -3.28
C GLU A 207 -4.40 -21.72 -2.24
N LYS A 208 -5.60 -22.06 -1.73
CA LYS A 208 -6.21 -21.30 -0.63
C LYS A 208 -5.22 -21.25 0.56
N PRO A 209 -4.88 -20.05 1.08
CA PRO A 209 -4.03 -19.94 2.25
C PRO A 209 -4.63 -20.66 3.45
N VAL A 210 -3.76 -21.15 4.33
CA VAL A 210 -4.13 -21.88 5.55
C VAL A 210 -3.64 -21.12 6.76
N ALA A 211 -4.55 -20.72 7.65
CA ALA A 211 -4.20 -20.25 8.99
C ALA A 211 -3.74 -21.47 9.81
N GLU A 212 -2.43 -21.58 10.04
CA GLU A 212 -1.84 -22.65 10.86
C GLU A 212 -1.98 -22.34 12.36
N SER A 213 -2.10 -21.06 12.69
CA SER A 213 -2.46 -20.54 14.01
C SER A 213 -3.11 -19.16 13.86
N LYS A 214 -3.44 -18.51 14.98
CA LYS A 214 -3.91 -17.12 14.99
C LYS A 214 -2.94 -16.15 14.28
N TYR A 215 -1.64 -16.39 14.36
CA TYR A 215 -0.60 -15.49 13.85
C TYR A 215 0.23 -16.06 12.71
N ILE A 216 0.07 -17.34 12.36
CA ILE A 216 0.84 -17.98 11.29
C ILE A 216 -0.09 -18.35 10.14
N VAL A 217 0.21 -17.83 8.96
CA VAL A 217 -0.44 -18.21 7.70
C VAL A 217 0.56 -18.87 6.76
N ARG A 218 0.13 -19.96 6.12
CA ARG A 218 0.87 -20.65 5.07
C ARG A 218 0.17 -20.48 3.72
N VAL A 219 0.98 -20.22 2.71
CA VAL A 219 0.56 -19.96 1.33
C VAL A 219 1.37 -20.86 0.42
N LYS A 220 0.74 -21.52 -0.54
CA LYS A 220 1.41 -22.38 -1.50
C LYS A 220 1.06 -21.96 -2.92
N ALA A 221 2.08 -21.65 -3.71
CA ALA A 221 1.94 -21.43 -5.14
C ALA A 221 1.69 -22.77 -5.87
N LYS A 222 1.00 -22.71 -7.01
CA LYS A 222 0.74 -23.85 -7.89
C LYS A 222 1.89 -24.09 -8.86
N ASP A 223 2.55 -23.01 -9.30
CA ASP A 223 3.69 -23.06 -10.21
C ASP A 223 4.87 -22.22 -9.70
N LEU A 224 6.10 -22.61 -10.07
CA LEU A 224 7.30 -21.89 -9.67
C LEU A 224 7.45 -20.60 -10.47
N ASN A 225 7.32 -19.47 -9.79
CA ASN A 225 7.57 -18.15 -10.36
C ASN A 225 8.10 -17.19 -9.30
N TRP A 226 9.20 -16.51 -9.61
CA TRP A 226 9.84 -15.58 -8.67
C TRP A 226 8.92 -14.43 -8.23
N ARG A 227 7.96 -14.03 -9.08
CA ARG A 227 6.98 -12.99 -8.75
C ARG A 227 5.91 -13.43 -7.77
N ASN A 228 5.74 -14.73 -7.53
CA ASN A 228 4.71 -15.21 -6.60
C ASN A 228 4.95 -14.69 -5.18
N PHE A 229 6.22 -14.65 -4.75
CA PHE A 229 6.55 -14.09 -3.45
C PHE A 229 6.24 -12.60 -3.39
N LEU A 230 6.58 -11.83 -4.43
CA LEU A 230 6.25 -10.40 -4.53
C LEU A 230 4.74 -10.16 -4.46
N TYR A 231 3.97 -10.84 -5.32
CA TYR A 231 2.54 -10.62 -5.44
C TYR A 231 1.80 -10.92 -4.14
N PHE A 232 2.12 -12.03 -3.48
CA PHE A 232 1.43 -12.39 -2.26
C PHE A 232 1.91 -11.57 -1.05
N SER A 233 3.22 -11.29 -0.96
CA SER A 233 3.79 -10.64 0.24
C SER A 233 3.54 -9.15 0.26
N ALA A 234 3.78 -8.46 -0.87
CA ALA A 234 3.90 -7.00 -0.89
C ALA A 234 2.92 -6.31 -1.84
N SER A 235 2.12 -7.06 -2.62
CA SER A 235 1.13 -6.48 -3.54
C SER A 235 -0.33 -6.72 -3.12
N MET A 236 -0.59 -7.69 -2.25
CA MET A 236 -1.94 -7.96 -1.75
C MET A 236 -2.21 -7.18 -0.46
N PRO A 237 -3.06 -6.15 -0.48
CA PRO A 237 -3.53 -5.53 0.75
C PRO A 237 -4.42 -6.52 1.50
N ILE A 238 -4.30 -6.54 2.83
CA ILE A 238 -5.12 -7.38 3.70
C ILE A 238 -6.38 -6.62 4.11
N PHE A 239 -7.50 -7.34 4.21
CA PHE A 239 -8.80 -6.84 4.65
C PHE A 239 -9.27 -7.55 5.92
N PRO A 240 -10.05 -6.85 6.77
CA PRO A 240 -10.59 -7.41 8.01
C PRO A 240 -11.64 -8.49 7.74
N ALA A 241 -11.35 -9.75 8.09
CA ALA A 241 -12.26 -10.88 7.93
C ALA A 241 -13.56 -10.68 8.70
N HIS A 242 -13.53 -10.01 9.86
CA HIS A 242 -14.71 -9.74 10.66
C HIS A 242 -15.68 -8.78 9.97
N VAL A 243 -15.19 -7.86 9.14
CA VAL A 243 -16.05 -6.97 8.33
C VAL A 243 -16.51 -7.68 7.07
N LEU A 244 -15.62 -8.40 6.37
CA LEU A 244 -15.94 -9.06 5.10
C LEU A 244 -17.09 -10.07 5.21
N LYS A 245 -17.31 -10.68 6.37
CA LYS A 245 -18.45 -11.59 6.62
C LYS A 245 -19.82 -10.90 6.52
N HIS A 246 -19.86 -9.57 6.58
CA HIS A 246 -21.07 -8.77 6.56
C HIS A 246 -21.24 -7.99 5.25
N VAL A 247 -20.36 -8.20 4.28
CA VAL A 247 -20.42 -7.57 2.97
C VAL A 247 -21.03 -8.59 2.00
N ASP A 248 -22.15 -8.21 1.37
CA ASP A 248 -22.87 -9.00 0.37
C ASP A 248 -22.16 -9.01 -1.00
#